data_AF-A0AAU2M4X9-F1
#
_entry.id   AF-A0AAU2M4X9-F1
#
_cell.length_a   1.000
_cell.length_b   1.000
_cell.length_c   1.000
_cell.angle_alpha   90.00
_cell.angle_beta   90.00
_cell.angle_gamma   90.00
#
_symmetry.space_group_name_H-M   'P 1'
#
loop_
_entity.id
_entity.type
_entity.pdbx_description
1 polymer ?
#
loop_
_entity_poly.entity_id
_entity_poly.type
_entity_poly.pdbx_seq_one_letter_code
_entity_poly.pdbx_strand_id
1 'polypeptide(L)'
;MDETHFYRHADGSFSTATFSGIEDPVTPPEGAVEITETEYNEGVAAIEAANAQQAAEQEAAEQERARQDYEALIAAGIPAETAARMSGYNPPHPAVDGAQKKGR
;
A
#
# COMPACT_ATOMS: atom_id res chain seq x y z
N MET A 1 29.89 0.37 -23.42
CA MET A 1 28.51 -0.15 -23.48
C MET A 1 28.17 -0.53 -22.08
N ASP A 2 27.05 -0.04 -21.56
CA ASP A 2 26.61 -0.32 -20.21
C ASP A 2 25.77 -1.60 -20.23
N GLU A 3 26.10 -2.57 -19.38
CA GLU A 3 25.36 -3.82 -19.23
C GLU A 3 24.68 -3.85 -17.86
N THR A 4 23.42 -4.27 -17.80
CA THR A 4 22.68 -4.39 -16.55
C THR A 4 22.48 -5.86 -16.22
N HIS A 5 22.93 -6.26 -15.03
CA HIS A 5 22.68 -7.60 -14.49
C HIS A 5 21.63 -7.53 -13.40
N PHE A 6 20.86 -8.60 -13.29
CA PHE A 6 19.77 -8.73 -12.34
C PHE A 6 20.10 -9.85 -11.37
N TYR A 7 19.82 -9.64 -10.09
CA TYR A 7 20.14 -10.60 -9.05
C TYR A 7 18.95 -10.82 -8.11
N ARG A 8 18.86 -12.05 -7.61
CA ARG A 8 17.97 -12.46 -6.53
C ARG A 8 18.77 -12.86 -5.30
N HIS A 9 18.37 -12.35 -4.14
CA HIS A 9 18.99 -12.66 -2.86
C HIS A 9 18.27 -13.80 -2.14
N ALA A 10 18.96 -14.44 -1.19
CA ALA A 10 18.41 -15.53 -0.39
C ALA A 10 17.21 -15.10 0.48
N ASP A 11 17.11 -13.83 0.85
CA ASP A 11 15.97 -13.27 1.57
C ASP A 11 14.73 -13.02 0.70
N GLY A 12 14.86 -13.18 -0.62
CA GLY A 12 13.77 -12.97 -1.59
C GLY A 12 13.71 -11.56 -2.19
N SER A 13 14.62 -10.66 -1.80
CA SER A 13 14.79 -9.36 -2.47
C SER A 13 15.48 -9.49 -3.83
N PHE A 14 15.35 -8.43 -4.62
CA PHE A 14 15.89 -8.31 -5.96
C PHE A 14 16.75 -7.04 -6.07
N SER A 15 17.83 -7.10 -6.84
CA SER A 15 18.71 -5.94 -7.09
C SER A 15 19.24 -5.92 -8.52
N THR A 16 19.57 -4.73 -9.01
CA THR A 16 20.24 -4.54 -10.30
C THR A 16 21.65 -4.00 -10.10
N ALA A 17 22.57 -4.37 -10.99
CA ALA A 17 23.88 -3.73 -11.07
C ALA A 17 24.15 -3.33 -12.52
N THR A 18 24.65 -2.11 -12.71
CA THR A 18 25.02 -1.58 -14.03
C THR A 18 26.54 -1.51 -14.13
N PHE A 19 27.08 -2.09 -15.20
CA PHE A 19 28.51 -2.17 -15.45
C PHE A 19 28.89 -1.36 -16.68
N SER A 20 29.89 -0.51 -16.53
CA SER A 20 30.39 0.37 -17.59
C SER A 20 31.86 0.08 -17.84
N GLY A 21 32.22 -0.72 -18.86
CA GLY A 21 33.64 -0.93 -19.23
C GLY A 21 34.00 -2.32 -19.74
N ILE A 22 35.30 -2.57 -19.92
CA ILE A 22 35.92 -3.89 -20.22
C ILE A 22 36.59 -4.40 -18.93
N GLU A 23 35.86 -4.45 -17.82
CA GLU A 23 36.37 -5.01 -16.57
C GLU A 23 35.91 -6.46 -16.39
N ASP A 24 36.73 -7.23 -15.67
CA ASP A 24 36.64 -8.67 -15.38
C ASP A 24 35.20 -9.16 -15.05
N PRO A 25 34.91 -10.45 -15.27
CA PRO A 25 33.60 -11.02 -14.95
C PRO A 25 33.21 -10.70 -13.51
N VAL A 26 32.13 -9.94 -13.38
CA VAL A 26 31.61 -9.46 -12.11
C VAL A 26 31.24 -10.68 -11.28
N THR A 27 31.88 -10.80 -10.12
CA THR A 27 31.45 -11.78 -9.14
C THR A 27 30.11 -11.32 -8.58
N PRO A 28 29.04 -12.14 -8.62
CA PRO A 28 27.76 -11.76 -8.06
C PRO A 28 27.93 -11.36 -6.58
N PRO A 29 27.12 -10.41 -6.08
CA PRO A 29 27.14 -10.05 -4.67
C PRO A 29 26.99 -11.30 -3.78
N GLU A 30 27.61 -11.29 -2.60
CA GLU A 30 27.66 -12.48 -1.74
C GLU A 30 26.24 -12.97 -1.40
N GLY A 31 25.93 -14.21 -1.78
CA GLY A 31 24.60 -14.82 -1.57
C GLY A 31 23.54 -14.45 -2.60
N ALA A 32 23.88 -13.68 -3.63
CA ALA A 32 23.00 -13.33 -4.73
C ALA A 32 23.18 -14.30 -5.91
N VAL A 33 22.07 -14.69 -6.53
CA VAL A 33 22.05 -15.50 -7.76
C VAL A 33 21.68 -14.58 -8.91
N GLU A 34 22.48 -14.59 -9.97
CA GLU A 34 22.15 -13.89 -11.21
C GLU A 34 20.92 -14.52 -11.86
N ILE A 35 19.98 -13.67 -12.24
CA ILE A 35 18.70 -14.04 -12.85
C ILE A 35 18.51 -13.25 -14.15
N THR A 36 17.58 -13.69 -14.97
CA THR A 36 17.19 -12.95 -16.16
C THR A 36 16.37 -11.69 -15.81
N GLU A 37 16.34 -10.72 -16.73
CA GLU A 37 15.45 -9.55 -16.62
C GLU A 37 13.98 -9.96 -16.46
N THR A 38 13.56 -11.04 -17.14
CA THR A 38 12.20 -11.58 -17.02
C THR A 38 11.92 -12.06 -15.60
N GLU A 39 12.79 -12.88 -15.03
CA GLU A 39 12.65 -13.37 -13.66
C GLU A 39 12.65 -12.23 -12.63
N TYR A 40 13.46 -11.19 -12.87
CA TYR A 40 13.47 -10.00 -12.02
C TYR A 40 12.11 -9.29 -12.06
N ASN A 41 11.59 -9.01 -13.25
CA ASN A 41 10.33 -8.31 -13.44
C ASN A 41 9.14 -9.11 -12.87
N GLU A 42 9.12 -10.43 -13.07
CA GLU A 42 8.10 -11.31 -12.48
C GLU A 42 8.18 -11.30 -10.94
N GLY A 43 9.40 -11.35 -10.39
CA GLY A 43 9.64 -11.29 -8.95
C GLY A 43 9.20 -9.98 -8.31
N VAL A 44 9.56 -8.85 -8.92
CA VAL A 44 9.14 -7.52 -8.48
C VAL A 44 7.62 -7.38 -8.57
N ALA A 45 7.00 -7.77 -9.68
CA ALA A 45 5.55 -7.70 -9.85
C ALA A 45 4.80 -8.54 -8.80
N ALA A 46 5.34 -9.72 -8.43
CA ALA A 46 4.76 -10.55 -7.39
C ALA A 46 4.84 -9.88 -5.99
N ILE A 47 5.95 -9.23 -5.67
CA ILE A 47 6.11 -8.48 -4.41
C ILE A 47 5.15 -7.28 -4.38
N GLU A 48 5.06 -6.52 -5.48
CA GLU A 48 4.14 -5.39 -5.58
C GLU A 48 2.69 -5.82 -5.42
N ALA A 49 2.29 -6.92 -6.06
CA ALA A 49 0.95 -7.47 -5.91
C ALA A 49 0.64 -7.91 -4.46
N ALA A 50 1.60 -8.57 -3.80
CA ALA A 50 1.46 -8.97 -2.41
C ALA A 50 1.35 -7.75 -1.48
N ASN A 51 2.19 -6.74 -1.68
CA ASN A 51 2.15 -5.49 -0.90
C ASN A 51 0.84 -4.73 -1.11
N ALA A 52 0.35 -4.65 -2.36
CA ALA A 52 -0.93 -4.02 -2.67
C ALA A 52 -2.11 -4.74 -2.01
N GLN A 53 -2.09 -6.08 -2.01
CA GLN A 53 -3.10 -6.88 -1.30
C GLN A 53 -3.06 -6.60 0.20
N GLN A 54 -1.88 -6.65 0.81
CA GLN A 54 -1.71 -6.37 2.24
C GLN A 54 -2.10 -4.94 2.62
N ALA A 55 -1.83 -3.96 1.77
CA ALA A 55 -2.26 -2.58 1.97
C ALA A 55 -3.79 -2.48 1.95
N ALA A 56 -4.44 -3.08 0.95
CA ALA A 56 -5.90 -3.09 0.85
C ALA A 56 -6.57 -3.78 2.05
N GLU A 57 -6.00 -4.88 2.56
CA GLU A 57 -6.48 -5.56 3.76
C GLU A 57 -6.33 -4.70 5.02
N GLN A 58 -5.21 -3.98 5.15
CA GLN A 58 -4.98 -3.04 6.26
C GLN A 58 -5.96 -1.86 6.19
N GLU A 59 -6.11 -1.24 5.03
CA GLU A 59 -7.04 -0.12 4.82
C GLU A 59 -8.49 -0.52 5.14
N ALA A 60 -8.90 -1.74 4.76
CA ALA A 60 -10.23 -2.27 5.10
C ALA A 60 -10.40 -2.48 6.61
N ALA A 61 -9.37 -3.03 7.28
CA ALA A 61 -9.39 -3.23 8.72
C ALA A 61 -9.38 -1.91 9.50
N GLU A 62 -8.64 -0.91 9.04
CA GLU A 62 -8.60 0.42 9.63
C GLU A 62 -9.94 1.15 9.47
N GLN A 63 -10.57 1.08 8.30
CA GLN A 63 -11.90 1.64 8.09
C GLN A 63 -12.96 1.00 8.98
N GLU A 64 -12.92 -0.33 9.12
CA GLU A 64 -13.83 -1.06 10.01
C GLU A 64 -13.64 -0.65 11.48
N ARG A 65 -12.39 -0.54 11.96
CA ARG A 65 -12.09 -0.04 13.31
C ARG A 65 -12.59 1.39 13.52
N ALA A 66 -12.29 2.29 12.58
CA ALA A 66 -12.73 3.68 12.64
C ALA A 66 -14.26 3.78 12.72
N ARG A 67 -14.99 2.96 11.95
CA ARG A 67 -16.45 2.88 12.02
C ARG A 67 -16.93 2.40 13.41
N GLN A 68 -16.34 1.34 13.94
CA GLN A 68 -16.70 0.81 15.25
C GLN A 68 -16.45 1.82 16.37
N ASP A 69 -15.33 2.54 16.32
CA ASP A 69 -15.00 3.60 17.28
C ASP A 69 -15.99 4.76 17.18
N TYR A 70 -16.37 5.16 15.96
CA TYR A 70 -17.41 6.17 15.74
C TYR A 70 -18.74 5.74 16.38
N GLU A 71 -19.21 4.52 16.11
CA GLU A 71 -20.46 3.98 16.65
C GLU A 71 -20.43 3.89 18.19
N ALA A 72 -19.30 3.48 18.76
CA ALA A 72 -19.10 3.45 20.22
C ALA A 72 -19.16 4.85 20.84
N LEU A 73 -18.54 5.85 20.21
CA LEU A 73 -18.57 7.24 20.66
C LEU A 73 -19.99 7.84 20.57
N ILE A 74 -20.72 7.56 19.49
CA ILE A 74 -22.14 7.93 19.36
C ILE A 74 -22.97 7.30 20.48
N ALA A 75 -22.78 6.00 20.74
CA ALA A 75 -23.50 5.29 21.80
C ALA A 75 -23.16 5.84 23.20
N ALA A 76 -21.95 6.36 23.39
CA ALA A 76 -21.53 7.08 24.61
C ALA A 76 -22.09 8.51 24.71
N GLY A 77 -22.85 8.98 23.72
CA GLY A 77 -23.47 10.30 23.70
C GLY A 77 -22.55 11.42 23.19
N ILE A 78 -21.41 11.09 22.58
CA ILE A 78 -20.53 12.07 21.94
C ILE A 78 -21.23 12.57 20.66
N PRO A 79 -21.26 13.90 20.39
CA PRO A 79 -21.80 14.42 19.16
C PRO A 79 -21.10 13.85 17.92
N ALA A 80 -21.86 13.61 16.85
CA ALA A 80 -21.35 12.98 15.62
C ALA A 80 -20.12 13.67 15.01
N GLU A 81 -20.08 15.00 15.01
CA GLU A 81 -18.92 15.75 14.51
C GLU A 81 -17.66 15.47 15.33
N THR A 82 -17.79 15.38 16.67
CA THR A 82 -16.69 15.06 17.56
C THR A 82 -16.28 13.59 17.45
N ALA A 83 -17.25 12.69 17.36
CA ALA A 83 -17.01 11.25 17.16
C ALA A 83 -16.26 10.98 15.85
N ALA A 84 -16.62 11.66 14.76
CA ALA A 84 -15.95 11.55 13.46
C ALA A 84 -14.49 12.03 13.53
N ARG A 85 -14.22 13.17 14.18
CA ARG A 85 -12.85 13.66 14.36
C ARG A 85 -12.00 12.74 15.24
N MET A 86 -12.58 12.13 16.27
CA MET A 86 -11.84 11.28 17.21
C MET A 86 -11.55 9.88 16.65
N SER A 87 -12.51 9.29 15.94
CA SER A 87 -12.35 7.98 15.31
C SER A 87 -11.56 8.02 13.99
N GLY A 88 -11.41 9.20 13.38
CA GLY A 88 -10.87 9.35 12.03
C GLY A 88 -11.82 8.83 10.94
N TYR A 89 -13.01 8.35 11.31
CA TYR A 89 -14.03 7.94 10.37
C TYR A 89 -14.73 9.18 9.81
N ASN A 90 -14.71 9.34 8.48
CA ASN A 90 -15.50 10.36 7.81
C ASN A 90 -16.79 9.70 7.29
N PRO A 91 -17.89 9.68 8.08
CA PRO A 91 -19.13 9.09 7.62
C PRO A 91 -19.58 9.80 6.35
N PRO A 92 -20.15 9.08 5.37
CA PRO A 92 -20.75 9.73 4.22
C PRO A 92 -21.79 10.71 4.74
N HIS A 93 -21.55 12.00 4.49
CA HIS A 93 -22.47 13.05 4.90
C HIS A 93 -23.84 12.68 4.35
N PRO A 94 -24.91 12.62 5.18
CA PRO A 94 -26.23 12.42 4.62
C PRO A 94 -26.42 13.56 3.63
N ALA A 95 -26.68 13.22 2.37
CA ALA A 95 -27.10 14.19 1.38
C ALA A 95 -28.21 14.99 2.05
N VAL A 96 -27.98 16.28 2.28
CA VAL A 96 -29.01 17.19 2.74
C VAL A 96 -30.01 17.26 1.59
N ASP A 97 -30.91 16.27 1.56
CA ASP A 97 -32.09 16.27 0.71
C ASP A 97 -32.84 17.51 1.13
N GLY A 98 -32.66 18.56 0.33
CA GLY A 98 -33.07 19.92 0.62
C GLY A 98 -34.58 19.96 0.78
N ALA A 99 -35.03 19.74 2.01
CA ALA A 99 -36.37 20.01 2.48
C ALA A 99 -36.62 21.53 2.44
N GLN A 100 -36.72 22.11 1.24
CA GLN A 100 -37.42 23.37 1.04
C GLN A 100 -38.92 23.07 0.96
N LYS A 101 -39.53 22.79 2.12
CA LYS A 101 -40.98 22.90 2.28
C LYS A 101 -41.35 24.37 2.55
N LYS A 102 -42.09 24.94 1.60
CA LYS A 102 -43.19 25.95 1.72
C LYS A 102 -42.93 27.33 2.34
N GLY A 103 -43.21 28.36 1.54
CA GLY A 103 -43.84 29.63 1.96
C GLY A 103 -44.57 30.21 0.73
N ARG A 104 -45.87 29.97 0.56
CA ARG A 104 -47.04 30.72 1.04
C ARG A 104 -47.51 31.76 0.01
#